data_AF-A0A9P7ZQ15-F1
#
_entry.id   AF-A0A9P7ZQ15-F1
#
_cell.length_a   1.000
_cell.length_b   1.000
_cell.length_c   1.000
_cell.angle_alpha   90.00
_cell.angle_beta   90.00
_cell.angle_gamma   90.00
#
_symmetry.space_group_name_H-M   'P 1'
#
loop_
_entity.id
_entity.type
_entity.pdbx_description
1 polymer ?
#
loop_
_entity_poly.entity_id
_entity_poly.type
_entity_poly.pdbx_seq_one_letter_code
_entity_poly.pdbx_strand_id
1 'polypeptide(L)'
;MILCSANIHRLIPSPAAIPSTMVRERKLKKETQFGRIPFDLYALEKWDYDAPIDSDGDQWKTLVKSYLSLPRIQRRPYHEKANLFKTQKNDGSQPNLVREKINRVLRPFQTNNERNLSELCSSSNPVWVRLCYDKALESRYIEMVPSFDAHINTDMMRILDDKELYDLDDDPERLRLKLLERMPGYCDKDRSDYQANQGRSQRQNLQDLESLGDRMSSYFCFVDREAIEQDLYKIMWLDSYENCLLITKITPDELEDMTVMFGEGFSMEEAVESYGLHDSDNEGGESAADSDSEGGDEGKEEHEGSGPAEPKRKCMSAVDAAVEASRKRGRINKTSPEYKAGYKAGCDAGAASMIAAAQDIAYDTGYADGKNGRPHRKYGPNFM
;
A
#
# COMPACT_ATOMS: atom_id res chain seq x y z
N MET A 1 67.05 -4.57 -35.58
CA MET A 1 67.41 -4.08 -34.23
C MET A 1 67.04 -2.59 -34.22
N ILE A 2 66.12 -2.04 -33.43
CA ILE A 2 65.47 -2.40 -32.16
C ILE A 2 64.00 -1.90 -32.25
N LEU A 3 63.06 -2.66 -31.70
CA LEU A 3 61.64 -2.34 -31.59
C LEU A 3 61.36 -1.39 -30.42
N CYS A 4 60.55 -0.35 -30.62
CA CYS A 4 59.94 0.45 -29.55
C CYS A 4 58.47 0.05 -29.41
N SER A 5 58.11 -0.52 -28.25
CA SER A 5 56.72 -0.77 -27.83
C SER A 5 56.29 0.32 -26.86
N ALA A 6 55.21 1.05 -27.20
CA ALA A 6 54.55 1.99 -26.31
C ALA A 6 53.36 1.30 -25.62
N ASN A 7 53.42 1.22 -24.30
CA ASN A 7 52.39 0.70 -23.41
C ASN A 7 51.39 1.83 -23.07
N ILE A 8 50.12 1.70 -23.47
CA ILE A 8 49.03 2.60 -23.06
C ILE A 8 48.22 1.88 -21.98
N HIS A 9 48.50 2.19 -20.71
CA HIS A 9 47.59 1.86 -19.61
C HIS A 9 46.49 2.91 -19.56
N ARG A 10 45.26 2.51 -19.91
CA ARG A 10 44.05 3.30 -19.63
C ARG A 10 43.77 3.27 -18.12
N LEU A 11 43.87 4.43 -17.48
CA LEU A 11 43.37 4.67 -16.13
C LEU A 11 41.83 4.73 -16.18
N ILE A 12 41.18 3.79 -15.50
CA ILE A 12 39.74 3.84 -15.22
C ILE A 12 39.54 4.82 -14.05
N PRO A 13 38.71 5.87 -14.19
CA PRO A 13 38.45 6.77 -13.08
C PRO A 13 37.60 6.06 -12.01
N SER A 14 38.06 6.16 -10.76
CA SER A 14 37.33 5.75 -9.56
C SER A 14 35.98 6.46 -9.48
N PRO A 15 34.88 5.78 -9.12
CA PRO A 15 33.59 6.43 -8.93
C PRO A 15 33.71 7.45 -7.79
N ALA A 16 33.46 8.71 -8.12
CA ALA A 16 33.47 9.81 -7.18
C ALA A 16 32.32 9.62 -6.18
N ALA A 17 32.64 9.66 -4.89
CA ALA A 17 31.66 9.70 -3.81
C ALA A 17 30.73 10.90 -4.02
N ILE A 18 29.42 10.62 -4.04
CA ILE A 18 28.37 11.63 -4.16
C ILE A 18 28.42 12.53 -2.92
N PRO A 19 28.44 13.87 -3.05
CA PRO A 19 28.53 14.77 -1.91
C PRO A 19 27.21 14.78 -1.14
N SER A 20 27.26 14.26 0.08
CA SER A 20 26.19 14.32 1.07
C SER A 20 26.08 15.73 1.66
N THR A 21 25.44 16.67 0.96
CA THR A 21 25.17 18.00 1.54
C THR A 21 23.85 18.60 1.07
N MET A 22 23.05 19.01 2.07
CA MET A 22 21.83 19.83 2.01
C MET A 22 20.48 19.11 1.78
N VAL A 23 20.18 18.12 2.64
CA VAL A 23 18.80 17.81 3.03
C VAL A 23 18.59 18.38 4.43
N ARG A 24 17.55 19.19 4.61
CA ARG A 24 17.18 19.73 5.93
C ARG A 24 16.46 18.61 6.70
N GLU A 25 17.24 17.68 7.25
CA GLU A 25 16.80 16.50 8.01
C GLU A 25 15.65 16.84 8.97
N ARG A 26 14.41 16.55 8.60
CA ARG A 26 13.38 16.20 9.56
C ARG A 26 13.62 14.76 9.96
N LYS A 27 14.67 14.56 10.78
CA LYS A 27 14.94 13.30 11.48
C LYS A 27 13.61 12.65 11.86
N LEU A 28 13.41 11.38 11.47
CA LEU A 28 12.51 10.46 12.18
C LEU A 28 12.64 10.82 13.67
N LYS A 29 11.52 11.12 14.35
CA LYS A 29 11.61 11.51 15.76
C LYS A 29 12.41 10.41 16.44
N LYS A 30 13.62 10.73 16.92
CA LYS A 30 14.52 9.75 17.58
C LYS A 30 13.80 9.02 18.71
N GLU A 31 12.75 9.65 19.23
CA GLU A 31 11.81 9.10 20.19
C GLU A 31 10.40 9.13 19.59
N THR A 32 9.86 7.95 19.31
CA THR A 32 8.45 7.78 18.96
C THR A 32 7.58 8.25 20.13
N GLN A 33 6.53 9.01 19.82
CA GLN A 33 5.61 9.48 20.84
C GLN A 33 4.50 8.45 21.05
N PHE A 34 4.38 7.95 22.28
CA PHE A 34 3.36 6.97 22.67
C PHE A 34 2.04 7.67 23.01
N GLY A 35 0.92 7.01 22.74
CA GLY A 35 -0.42 7.53 23.00
C GLY A 35 -1.00 8.37 21.86
N ARG A 36 -0.26 8.55 20.76
CA ARG A 36 -0.71 9.28 19.57
C ARG A 36 -1.41 8.41 18.54
N ILE A 37 -1.31 7.09 18.69
CA ILE A 37 -2.07 6.12 17.91
C ILE A 37 -3.27 5.71 18.77
N PRO A 38 -4.50 5.77 18.26
CA PRO A 38 -5.72 5.38 19.01
C PRO A 38 -5.59 3.99 19.66
N PHE A 39 -5.01 3.03 18.92
CA PHE A 39 -4.76 1.70 19.44
C PHE A 39 -3.84 1.65 20.67
N ASP A 40 -2.87 2.57 20.81
CA ASP A 40 -2.02 2.61 22.01
C ASP A 40 -2.87 2.76 23.27
N LEU A 41 -3.85 3.66 23.22
CA LEU A 41 -4.70 3.99 24.34
C LEU A 41 -5.65 2.84 24.65
N TYR A 42 -6.18 2.20 23.61
CA TYR A 42 -6.99 0.99 23.76
C TYR A 42 -6.18 -0.14 24.42
N ALA A 43 -5.00 -0.45 23.89
CA ALA A 43 -4.15 -1.51 24.39
C ALA A 43 -3.77 -1.26 25.86
N LEU A 44 -3.32 -0.05 26.20
CA LEU A 44 -2.94 0.29 27.58
C LEU A 44 -4.10 0.24 28.57
N GLU A 45 -5.33 0.55 28.13
CA GLU A 45 -6.55 0.48 28.95
C GLU A 45 -7.04 -0.95 29.15
N LYS A 46 -6.95 -1.79 28.11
CA LYS A 46 -7.49 -3.16 28.11
C LYS A 46 -6.46 -4.24 28.46
N TRP A 47 -5.20 -3.86 28.66
CA TRP A 47 -4.14 -4.79 29.07
C TRP A 47 -4.43 -5.42 30.44
N ASP A 48 -4.24 -6.73 30.55
CA ASP A 48 -4.27 -7.42 31.85
C ASP A 48 -2.86 -7.38 32.45
N TYR A 49 -2.64 -6.47 33.39
CA TYR A 49 -1.33 -6.32 34.02
C TYR A 49 -1.01 -7.44 35.03
N ASP A 50 -2.00 -8.22 35.45
CA ASP A 50 -1.83 -9.35 36.37
C ASP A 50 -1.45 -10.64 35.64
N ALA A 51 -1.65 -10.68 34.31
CA ALA A 51 -1.24 -11.81 33.48
C ALA A 51 0.29 -11.97 33.41
N PRO A 52 0.82 -13.21 33.24
CA PRO A 52 2.25 -13.46 33.08
C PRO A 52 2.82 -12.78 31.83
N ILE A 53 4.07 -12.29 31.92
CA ILE A 53 4.77 -11.64 30.79
C ILE A 53 4.84 -12.54 29.56
N ASP A 54 4.99 -13.86 29.75
CA ASP A 54 5.05 -14.82 28.64
C ASP A 54 3.74 -14.88 27.82
N SER A 55 2.63 -14.39 28.38
CA SER A 55 1.34 -14.29 27.69
C SER A 55 1.11 -12.94 26.99
N ASP A 56 2.03 -11.97 27.15
CA ASP A 56 1.88 -10.62 26.61
C ASP A 56 1.70 -10.65 25.07
N GLY A 57 2.35 -11.59 24.37
CA GLY A 57 2.20 -11.74 22.92
C GLY A 57 0.81 -12.18 22.46
N ASP A 58 0.20 -13.12 23.17
CA ASP A 58 -1.17 -13.58 22.86
C ASP A 58 -2.21 -12.53 23.24
N GLN A 59 -1.96 -11.81 24.33
CA GLN A 59 -2.78 -10.67 24.72
C GLN A 59 -2.73 -9.56 23.67
N TRP A 60 -1.55 -9.20 23.16
CA TRP A 60 -1.42 -8.22 22.08
C TRP A 60 -2.27 -8.61 20.86
N LYS A 61 -2.12 -9.84 20.36
CA LYS A 61 -2.89 -10.35 19.21
C LYS A 61 -4.39 -10.30 19.46
N THR A 62 -4.82 -10.67 20.65
CA THR A 62 -6.23 -10.63 21.04
C THR A 62 -6.75 -9.20 21.04
N LEU A 63 -6.01 -8.26 21.64
CA LEU A 63 -6.38 -6.86 21.68
C LEU A 63 -6.41 -6.21 20.31
N VAL A 64 -5.47 -6.54 19.42
CA VAL A 64 -5.52 -6.08 18.02
C VAL A 64 -6.81 -6.54 17.37
N LYS A 65 -7.11 -7.85 17.41
CA LYS A 65 -8.35 -8.39 16.83
C LYS A 65 -9.60 -7.74 17.42
N SER A 66 -9.65 -7.61 18.74
CA SER A 66 -10.77 -6.98 19.43
C SER A 66 -10.93 -5.51 19.08
N TYR A 67 -9.85 -4.77 18.87
CA TYR A 67 -9.89 -3.37 18.46
C TYR A 67 -10.39 -3.22 17.02
N LEU A 68 -9.84 -4.02 16.11
CA LEU A 68 -10.18 -4.01 14.70
C LEU A 68 -11.59 -4.55 14.43
N SER A 69 -12.17 -5.33 15.35
CA SER A 69 -13.58 -5.71 15.32
C SER A 69 -14.53 -4.65 15.90
N LEU A 70 -14.01 -3.63 16.60
CA LEU A 70 -14.87 -2.57 17.14
C LEU A 70 -15.53 -1.78 15.99
N PRO A 71 -16.83 -1.48 16.10
CA PRO A 71 -17.46 -0.47 15.25
C PRO A 71 -16.72 0.87 15.38
N ARG A 72 -16.60 1.61 14.28
CA ARG A 72 -15.86 2.89 14.24
C ARG A 72 -16.32 3.88 15.34
N ILE A 73 -17.62 3.92 15.64
CA ILE A 73 -18.16 4.77 16.72
C ILE A 73 -17.57 4.44 18.10
N GLN A 74 -17.21 3.19 18.35
CA GLN A 74 -16.57 2.74 19.59
C GLN A 74 -15.05 3.01 19.59
N ARG A 75 -14.42 3.18 18.42
CA ARG A 75 -13.01 3.61 18.30
C ARG A 75 -12.85 5.12 18.49
N ARG A 76 -13.88 5.91 18.17
CA ARG A 76 -13.87 7.38 18.23
C ARG A 76 -13.33 7.98 19.54
N PRO A 77 -13.69 7.49 20.74
CA PRO A 77 -13.13 8.04 21.99
C PRO A 77 -11.60 7.92 22.07
N TYR A 78 -11.00 6.88 21.48
CA TYR A 78 -9.56 6.72 21.44
C TYR A 78 -8.91 7.65 20.41
N HIS A 79 -9.58 7.91 19.29
CA HIS A 79 -9.17 8.94 18.32
C HIS A 79 -9.15 10.33 18.93
N GLU A 80 -10.22 10.73 19.62
CA GLU A 80 -10.32 12.02 20.28
C GLU A 80 -9.19 12.19 21.31
N LYS A 81 -8.95 11.18 22.15
CA LYS A 81 -7.83 11.18 23.10
C LYS A 81 -6.47 11.23 22.40
N ALA A 82 -6.24 10.44 21.37
CA ALA A 82 -4.98 10.42 20.62
C ALA A 82 -4.68 11.76 19.95
N ASN A 83 -5.71 12.44 19.43
CA ASN A 83 -5.60 13.77 18.84
C ASN A 83 -5.24 14.84 19.89
N LEU A 84 -5.75 14.75 21.12
CA LEU A 84 -5.33 15.62 22.21
C LEU A 84 -3.83 15.47 22.53
N PHE A 85 -3.28 14.26 22.42
CA PHE A 85 -1.85 14.00 22.63
C PHE A 85 -0.95 14.48 21.49
N LYS A 86 -1.50 14.82 20.32
CA LYS A 86 -0.70 15.41 19.24
C LYS A 86 -0.23 16.82 19.60
N THR A 87 -1.00 17.55 20.39
CA THR A 87 -0.71 18.94 20.79
C THR A 87 -0.08 19.05 22.17
N GLN A 88 -0.30 18.06 23.05
CA GLN A 88 0.27 18.03 24.39
C GLN A 88 1.68 17.44 24.42
N LYS A 89 2.54 17.95 25.31
CA LYS A 89 3.79 17.28 25.65
C LYS A 89 3.46 16.14 26.62
N ASN A 90 4.03 14.96 26.38
CA ASN A 90 3.93 13.86 27.33
C ASN A 90 4.81 14.17 28.54
N ASP A 91 4.23 14.78 29.56
CA ASP A 91 4.85 15.12 30.84
C ASP A 91 4.67 14.02 31.90
N GLY A 92 4.13 12.85 31.50
CA GLY A 92 3.81 11.76 32.42
C GLY A 92 2.54 11.98 33.25
N SER A 93 1.78 13.05 33.00
CA SER A 93 0.51 13.31 33.69
C SER A 93 -0.58 12.27 33.38
N GLN A 94 -0.41 11.51 32.29
CA GLN A 94 -1.35 10.49 31.86
C GLN A 94 -1.05 9.15 32.55
N PRO A 95 -1.95 8.63 33.41
CA PRO A 95 -1.70 7.43 34.21
C PRO A 95 -1.33 6.19 33.39
N ASN A 96 -1.81 6.12 32.15
CA ASN A 96 -1.57 4.97 31.27
C ASN A 96 -0.33 5.13 30.38
N LEU A 97 0.23 6.34 30.22
CA LEU A 97 1.41 6.61 29.40
C LEU A 97 2.69 6.72 30.25
N VAL A 98 2.73 5.98 31.36
CA VAL A 98 3.95 5.84 32.18
C VAL A 98 4.93 4.86 31.54
N ARG A 99 6.22 5.06 31.83
CA ARG A 99 7.33 4.36 31.16
C ARG A 99 7.23 2.83 31.30
N GLU A 100 6.81 2.35 32.45
CA GLU A 100 6.68 0.94 32.77
C GLU A 100 5.63 0.27 31.88
N LYS A 101 4.45 0.89 31.74
CA LYS A 101 3.37 0.38 30.88
C LYS A 101 3.76 0.43 29.41
N ILE A 102 4.38 1.52 28.96
CA ILE A 102 4.87 1.63 27.58
C ILE A 102 5.87 0.51 27.24
N ASN A 103 6.82 0.24 28.14
CA ASN A 103 7.87 -0.75 27.92
C ASN A 103 7.34 -2.19 27.88
N ARG A 104 6.26 -2.47 28.61
CA ARG A 104 5.61 -3.78 28.61
C ARG A 104 4.64 -3.94 27.43
N VAL A 105 3.76 -2.96 27.24
CA VAL A 105 2.57 -3.11 26.40
C VAL A 105 2.78 -2.69 24.95
N LEU A 106 3.60 -1.66 24.69
CA LEU A 106 3.68 -1.07 23.35
C LEU A 106 5.01 -1.35 22.67
N ARG A 107 6.12 -1.13 23.39
CA ARG A 107 7.47 -1.21 22.85
C ARG A 107 7.84 -2.60 22.27
N PRO A 108 7.43 -3.74 22.86
CA PRO A 108 7.82 -5.05 22.32
C PRO A 108 7.13 -5.40 20.99
N PHE A 109 5.95 -4.84 20.74
CA PHE A 109 5.07 -5.28 19.65
C PHE A 109 5.04 -4.36 18.44
N GLN A 110 5.67 -3.19 18.51
CA GLN A 110 5.82 -2.29 17.36
C GLN A 110 7.18 -1.59 17.41
N THR A 111 7.88 -1.59 16.28
CA THR A 111 9.10 -0.80 16.10
C THR A 111 8.77 0.69 16.03
N ASN A 112 9.76 1.54 16.29
CA ASN A 112 9.59 2.99 16.14
C ASN A 112 9.16 3.37 14.71
N ASN A 113 9.62 2.63 13.70
CA ASN A 113 9.25 2.85 12.31
C ASN A 113 7.76 2.53 12.08
N GLU A 114 7.32 1.33 12.44
CA GLU A 114 5.91 0.89 12.36
C GLU A 114 4.95 1.88 13.04
N ARG A 115 5.34 2.41 14.20
CA ARG A 115 4.57 3.40 14.94
C ARG A 115 4.52 4.76 14.23
N ASN A 116 5.64 5.23 13.71
CA ASN A 116 5.68 6.47 12.94
C ASN A 116 4.82 6.35 11.67
N LEU A 117 4.84 5.18 11.00
CA LEU A 117 3.98 4.90 9.85
C LEU A 117 2.49 4.90 10.24
N SER A 118 2.16 4.30 11.38
CA SER A 118 0.78 4.33 11.92
C SER A 118 0.30 5.75 12.26
N GLU A 119 1.17 6.61 12.82
CA GLU A 119 0.83 8.02 13.14
C GLU A 119 0.70 8.90 11.88
N LEU A 120 1.56 8.67 10.87
CA LEU A 120 1.75 9.55 9.70
C LEU A 120 1.06 9.02 8.43
N CYS A 121 0.31 7.93 8.53
CA CYS A 121 -0.31 7.30 7.38
C CYS A 121 -1.23 8.28 6.63
N SER A 122 -0.95 8.46 5.34
CA SER A 122 -1.76 9.18 4.37
C SER A 122 -1.95 8.28 3.16
N SER A 123 -3.06 8.42 2.44
CA SER A 123 -3.29 7.69 1.18
C SER A 123 -2.25 8.03 0.12
N SER A 124 -1.62 9.19 0.20
CA SER A 124 -0.61 9.66 -0.75
C SER A 124 0.78 9.05 -0.58
N ASN A 125 1.02 8.25 0.46
CA ASN A 125 2.35 7.75 0.77
C ASN A 125 2.26 6.29 1.21
N PRO A 126 2.36 5.33 0.28
CA PRO A 126 2.28 3.92 0.61
C PRO A 126 3.35 3.49 1.60
N VAL A 127 3.02 2.48 2.39
CA VAL A 127 4.02 1.67 3.09
C VAL A 127 4.50 0.59 2.15
N TRP A 128 5.81 0.45 2.11
CA TRP A 128 6.58 -0.45 1.26
C TRP A 128 7.07 -1.62 2.08
N VAL A 129 6.80 -2.84 1.65
CA VAL A 129 7.22 -4.04 2.40
C VAL A 129 8.05 -4.95 1.52
N ARG A 130 9.23 -5.31 2.01
CA ARG A 130 10.09 -6.31 1.38
C ARG A 130 9.72 -7.69 1.89
N LEU A 131 9.36 -8.60 0.99
CA LEU A 131 9.10 -10.02 1.31
C LEU A 131 10.22 -10.94 0.86
N CYS A 132 10.93 -10.59 -0.22
CA CYS A 132 12.00 -11.43 -0.75
C CYS A 132 13.40 -10.98 -0.27
N TYR A 133 14.07 -11.87 0.46
CA TYR A 133 15.42 -11.67 1.00
C TYR A 133 16.46 -12.61 0.36
N ASP A 134 16.21 -13.06 -0.88
CA ASP A 134 17.19 -13.83 -1.65
C ASP A 134 18.36 -12.93 -2.06
N LYS A 135 19.57 -13.34 -1.66
CA LYS A 135 20.81 -12.61 -1.98
C LYS A 135 21.07 -12.49 -3.48
N ALA A 136 20.58 -13.44 -4.29
CA ALA A 136 20.73 -13.39 -5.74
C ALA A 136 19.89 -12.26 -6.38
N LEU A 137 18.83 -11.83 -5.71
CA LEU A 137 17.90 -10.80 -6.17
C LEU A 137 18.14 -9.43 -5.52
N GLU A 138 19.09 -9.33 -4.58
CA GLU A 138 19.37 -8.10 -3.82
C GLU A 138 19.67 -6.89 -4.71
N SER A 139 20.56 -7.04 -5.68
CA SER A 139 20.92 -5.94 -6.58
C SER A 139 19.71 -5.45 -7.38
N ARG A 140 18.83 -6.37 -7.78
CA ARG A 140 17.61 -6.04 -8.50
C ARG A 140 16.60 -5.34 -7.60
N TYR A 141 16.43 -5.82 -6.37
CA TYR A 141 15.62 -5.14 -5.36
C TYR A 141 16.10 -3.70 -5.13
N ILE A 142 17.40 -3.49 -4.94
CA ILE A 142 17.98 -2.14 -4.74
C ILE A 142 17.71 -1.21 -5.93
N GLU A 143 17.73 -1.73 -7.16
CA GLU A 143 17.37 -0.96 -8.36
C GLU A 143 15.88 -0.61 -8.41
N MET A 144 15.02 -1.47 -7.86
CA MET A 144 13.59 -1.23 -7.81
C MET A 144 13.27 -0.19 -6.75
N VAL A 145 13.76 -0.36 -5.51
CA VAL A 145 13.48 0.54 -4.38
C VAL A 145 13.41 1.98 -4.89
N PRO A 146 12.23 2.61 -4.86
CA PRO A 146 12.02 3.85 -5.58
C PRO A 146 13.10 4.82 -5.17
N SER A 147 13.81 5.36 -6.16
CA SER A 147 14.63 6.53 -5.94
C SER A 147 13.67 7.68 -5.67
N PHE A 148 13.14 7.74 -4.45
CA PHE A 148 12.37 8.89 -3.98
C PHE A 148 13.31 10.06 -4.13
N ASP A 149 13.09 10.82 -5.19
CA ASP A 149 13.96 11.90 -5.60
C ASP A 149 14.13 12.83 -4.39
N ALA A 150 15.29 13.47 -4.25
CA ALA A 150 15.65 14.25 -3.06
C ALA A 150 14.67 15.40 -2.74
N HIS A 151 13.68 15.62 -3.60
CA HIS A 151 12.58 16.58 -3.48
C HIS A 151 11.34 16.03 -2.76
N ILE A 152 11.10 14.71 -2.77
CA ILE A 152 10.12 14.06 -1.90
C ILE A 152 10.84 13.75 -0.60
N ASN A 153 10.83 14.74 0.30
CA ASN A 153 11.31 14.69 1.69
C ASN A 153 11.76 13.28 2.14
N THR A 154 13.00 12.92 1.83
CA THR A 154 13.63 11.59 1.99
C THR A 154 13.61 11.09 3.44
N ASP A 155 13.26 11.97 4.36
CA ASP A 155 13.06 11.75 5.79
C ASP A 155 11.93 10.78 6.17
N MET A 156 11.14 10.29 5.22
CA MET A 156 10.13 9.26 5.47
C MET A 156 10.16 8.15 4.41
N MET A 157 11.31 7.49 4.22
CA MET A 157 11.29 6.16 3.59
C MET A 157 10.35 5.25 4.39
N ARG A 158 9.18 4.95 3.82
CA ARG A 158 8.15 4.11 4.45
C ARG A 158 8.39 2.64 4.21
N ILE A 159 9.64 2.22 4.30
CA ILE A 159 10.06 0.85 4.00
C ILE A 159 10.09 0.03 5.29
N LEU A 160 9.48 -1.15 5.20
CA LEU A 160 9.53 -2.24 6.15
C LEU A 160 10.41 -3.34 5.53
N ASP A 161 11.67 -3.34 5.95
CA ASP A 161 12.74 -4.22 5.47
C ASP A 161 13.40 -4.90 6.69
N ASP A 162 12.66 -5.85 7.26
CA ASP A 162 13.12 -6.68 8.38
C ASP A 162 12.80 -8.13 8.05
N LYS A 163 13.86 -8.89 7.72
CA LYS A 163 13.75 -10.30 7.34
C LYS A 163 13.08 -11.14 8.42
N GLU A 164 13.39 -10.91 9.69
CA GLU A 164 12.85 -11.73 10.77
C GLU A 164 11.34 -11.51 10.96
N LEU A 165 10.82 -10.36 10.51
CA LEU A 165 9.42 -10.00 10.64
C LEU A 165 8.60 -10.25 9.38
N TYR A 166 9.17 -10.06 8.18
CA TYR A 166 8.42 -10.01 6.93
C TYR A 166 8.85 -11.05 5.88
N ASP A 167 9.79 -11.95 6.18
CA ASP A 167 10.01 -13.15 5.37
C ASP A 167 8.86 -14.16 5.60
N LEU A 168 7.77 -13.96 4.84
CA LEU A 168 6.47 -14.62 5.05
C LEU A 168 6.11 -15.59 3.92
N ASP A 169 7.12 -16.20 3.29
CA ASP A 169 6.96 -17.17 2.20
C ASP A 169 6.13 -16.64 1.00
N ASP A 170 6.26 -15.33 0.71
CA ASP A 170 5.51 -14.64 -0.35
C ASP A 170 3.97 -14.77 -0.23
N ASP A 171 3.43 -15.03 0.97
CA ASP A 171 1.99 -15.17 1.23
C ASP A 171 1.35 -13.80 1.56
N PRO A 172 0.50 -13.24 0.67
CA PRO A 172 -0.09 -11.92 0.88
C PRO A 172 -1.05 -11.89 2.08
N GLU A 173 -1.71 -12.99 2.41
CA GLU A 173 -2.66 -13.02 3.53
C GLU A 173 -1.90 -13.03 4.86
N ARG A 174 -0.80 -13.78 4.94
CA ARG A 174 0.12 -13.68 6.09
C ARG A 174 0.71 -12.29 6.23
N LEU A 175 1.10 -11.66 5.12
CA LEU A 175 1.55 -10.27 5.13
C LEU A 175 0.46 -9.35 5.71
N ARG A 176 -0.77 -9.44 5.21
CA ARG A 176 -1.90 -8.63 5.69
C ARG A 176 -2.06 -8.80 7.21
N LEU A 177 -2.19 -10.03 7.68
CA LEU A 177 -2.37 -10.31 9.11
C LEU A 177 -1.19 -9.79 9.94
N LYS A 178 0.04 -9.94 9.45
CA LYS A 178 1.24 -9.42 10.12
C LYS A 178 1.22 -7.90 10.21
N LEU A 179 0.91 -7.19 9.13
CA LEU A 179 0.82 -5.73 9.11
C LEU A 179 -0.28 -5.22 10.04
N LEU A 180 -1.43 -5.88 10.08
CA LEU A 180 -2.54 -5.52 10.98
C LEU A 180 -2.19 -5.77 12.45
N GLU A 181 -1.52 -6.89 12.76
CA GLU A 181 -0.98 -7.16 14.10
C GLU A 181 -0.01 -6.08 14.55
N ARG A 182 0.85 -5.61 13.64
CA ARG A 182 1.94 -4.69 13.97
C ARG A 182 1.62 -3.22 13.77
N MET A 183 0.60 -2.87 13.01
CA MET A 183 0.20 -1.49 12.71
C MET A 183 -1.34 -1.36 12.64
N PRO A 184 -2.08 -1.71 13.70
CA PRO A 184 -3.55 -1.64 13.69
C PRO A 184 -4.07 -0.20 13.50
N GLY A 185 -3.26 0.81 13.81
CA GLY A 185 -3.59 2.22 13.56
C GLY A 185 -3.45 2.67 12.11
N TYR A 186 -2.84 1.87 11.22
CA TYR A 186 -2.58 2.27 9.83
C TYR A 186 -3.86 2.44 9.00
N CYS A 187 -4.81 1.51 9.18
CA CYS A 187 -6.10 1.50 8.48
C CYS A 187 -7.21 2.22 9.26
N ASP A 188 -7.00 2.44 10.56
CA ASP A 188 -7.94 3.12 11.44
C ASP A 188 -7.80 4.65 11.32
N LYS A 189 -8.27 5.20 10.20
CA LYS A 189 -8.30 6.64 9.96
C LYS A 189 -9.60 7.26 10.47
N ASP A 190 -9.46 8.37 11.21
CA ASP A 190 -10.55 9.25 11.62
C ASP A 190 -11.06 10.02 10.41
N ARG A 191 -11.77 9.36 9.49
CA ARG A 191 -12.44 10.06 8.40
C ARG A 191 -13.58 10.86 9.00
N SER A 192 -13.42 12.18 9.12
CA SER A 192 -14.51 13.13 9.40
C SER A 192 -15.73 12.96 8.47
N ASP A 193 -15.57 12.21 7.38
CA ASP A 193 -16.59 11.82 6.41
C ASP A 193 -17.62 10.81 6.95
N TYR A 194 -17.67 10.55 8.27
CA TYR A 194 -18.66 9.73 8.96
C TYR A 194 -20.12 10.00 8.54
N GLN A 195 -20.43 11.20 8.06
CA GLN A 195 -21.78 11.59 7.65
C GLN A 195 -22.06 11.40 6.16
N ALA A 196 -21.04 11.40 5.29
CA ALA A 196 -21.25 11.34 3.84
C ALA A 196 -21.66 9.93 3.37
N ASN A 197 -21.15 8.89 4.02
CA ASN A 197 -21.29 7.51 3.53
C ASN A 197 -22.32 6.65 4.28
N GLN A 198 -22.93 7.11 5.38
CA GLN A 198 -23.98 6.35 6.07
C GLN A 198 -25.31 6.28 5.27
N GLY A 199 -25.48 7.09 4.23
CA GLY A 199 -26.66 7.08 3.37
C GLY A 199 -26.55 6.21 2.12
N ARG A 200 -25.34 5.72 1.78
CA ARG A 200 -25.15 4.82 0.64
C ARG A 200 -25.33 3.39 1.13
N SER A 201 -26.58 2.90 1.07
CA SER A 201 -26.90 1.50 1.31
C SER A 201 -25.91 0.59 0.60
N GLN A 202 -25.30 -0.35 1.33
CA GLN A 202 -24.50 -1.46 0.82
C GLN A 202 -25.28 -2.19 -0.28
N ARG A 203 -25.15 -1.76 -1.54
CA ARG A 203 -25.60 -2.54 -2.68
C ARG A 203 -24.58 -3.66 -2.86
N GLN A 204 -24.99 -4.88 -2.50
CA GLN A 204 -24.17 -6.09 -2.50
C GLN A 204 -23.80 -6.62 -3.90
N ASN A 205 -23.71 -5.78 -4.94
CA ASN A 205 -23.18 -6.22 -6.22
C ASN A 205 -21.65 -6.10 -6.21
N LEU A 206 -21.03 -7.14 -5.67
CA LEU A 206 -19.61 -7.32 -5.34
C LEU A 206 -18.66 -7.48 -6.55
N GLN A 207 -19.04 -7.02 -7.74
CA GLN A 207 -18.23 -7.24 -8.96
C GLN A 207 -17.96 -5.98 -9.78
N ASP A 208 -18.52 -4.83 -9.40
CA ASP A 208 -18.21 -3.58 -10.10
C ASP A 208 -17.01 -2.90 -9.43
N LEU A 209 -16.05 -2.45 -10.23
CA LEU A 209 -14.87 -1.75 -9.73
C LEU A 209 -15.25 -0.48 -8.97
N GLU A 210 -16.30 0.20 -9.42
CA GLU A 210 -16.88 1.38 -8.75
C GLU A 210 -17.23 1.05 -7.28
N SER A 211 -17.83 -0.12 -7.05
CA SER A 211 -18.20 -0.57 -5.71
C SER A 211 -17.00 -0.93 -4.82
N LEU A 212 -15.88 -1.35 -5.43
CA LEU A 212 -14.63 -1.62 -4.73
C LEU A 212 -13.90 -0.31 -4.40
N GLY A 213 -13.86 0.62 -5.34
CA GLY A 213 -13.29 1.95 -5.18
C GLY A 213 -13.86 2.71 -3.98
N ASP A 214 -15.19 2.72 -3.85
CA ASP A 214 -15.91 3.32 -2.72
C ASP A 214 -15.51 2.74 -1.34
N ARG A 215 -15.04 1.48 -1.32
CA ARG A 215 -14.62 0.78 -0.10
C ARG A 215 -13.13 0.94 0.22
N MET A 216 -12.30 1.26 -0.77
CA MET A 216 -10.86 1.38 -0.60
C MET A 216 -10.51 2.52 0.38
N SER A 217 -9.74 2.15 1.40
CA SER A 217 -9.40 3.06 2.51
C SER A 217 -7.90 3.30 2.62
N SER A 218 -7.12 2.28 2.32
CA SER A 218 -5.68 2.21 2.51
C SER A 218 -5.09 1.16 1.58
N TYR A 219 -3.78 1.23 1.36
CA TYR A 219 -3.06 0.22 0.61
C TYR A 219 -1.62 0.08 1.10
N PHE A 220 -1.03 -1.06 0.75
CA PHE A 220 0.38 -1.40 0.97
C PHE A 220 1.01 -1.77 -0.37
N CYS A 221 2.22 -1.28 -0.62
CA CYS A 221 3.07 -1.77 -1.70
C CYS A 221 3.99 -2.84 -1.14
N PHE A 222 4.14 -3.96 -1.83
CA PHE A 222 5.07 -5.01 -1.42
C PHE A 222 5.81 -5.62 -2.61
N VAL A 223 6.99 -6.17 -2.30
CA VAL A 223 7.90 -6.75 -3.28
C VAL A 223 8.32 -8.14 -2.81
N ASP A 224 7.70 -9.16 -3.42
CA ASP A 224 8.06 -10.57 -3.27
C ASP A 224 9.00 -11.05 -4.38
N ARG A 225 9.34 -12.34 -4.38
CA ARG A 225 10.26 -12.90 -5.39
C ARG A 225 9.75 -12.62 -6.81
N GLU A 226 8.48 -12.90 -7.05
CA GLU A 226 7.85 -12.72 -8.37
C GLU A 226 7.95 -11.26 -8.82
N ALA A 227 7.65 -10.33 -7.90
CA ALA A 227 7.72 -8.91 -8.16
C ALA A 227 9.15 -8.46 -8.57
N ILE A 228 10.19 -8.96 -7.89
CA ILE A 228 11.58 -8.62 -8.24
C ILE A 228 11.98 -9.20 -9.60
N GLU A 229 11.63 -10.46 -9.85
CA GLU A 229 11.98 -11.16 -11.09
C GLU A 229 11.30 -10.52 -12.31
N GLN A 230 10.09 -9.96 -12.13
CA GLN A 230 9.31 -9.34 -13.20
C GLN A 230 9.46 -7.81 -13.28
N ASP A 231 10.23 -7.17 -12.40
CA ASP A 231 10.36 -5.70 -12.31
C ASP A 231 9.02 -5.00 -12.02
N LEU A 232 8.26 -5.52 -11.04
CA LEU A 232 6.91 -5.07 -10.68
C LEU A 232 6.76 -4.75 -9.21
N TYR A 233 5.70 -4.00 -8.90
CA TYR A 233 5.18 -3.80 -7.56
C TYR A 233 3.82 -4.46 -7.41
N LYS A 234 3.59 -5.06 -6.25
CA LYS A 234 2.26 -5.54 -5.87
C LYS A 234 1.64 -4.55 -4.91
N ILE A 235 0.38 -4.17 -5.15
CA ILE A 235 -0.39 -3.29 -4.29
C ILE A 235 -1.54 -4.06 -3.68
N MET A 236 -1.58 -4.13 -2.35
CA MET A 236 -2.71 -4.68 -1.60
C MET A 236 -3.65 -3.55 -1.20
N TRP A 237 -4.86 -3.56 -1.75
CA TRP A 237 -5.91 -2.59 -1.44
C TRP A 237 -6.78 -3.10 -0.30
N LEU A 238 -6.96 -2.27 0.72
CA LEU A 238 -7.70 -2.62 1.93
C LEU A 238 -8.94 -1.74 2.10
N ASP A 239 -10.02 -2.35 2.59
CA ASP A 239 -11.20 -1.60 3.00
C ASP A 239 -11.04 -0.97 4.38
N SER A 240 -12.10 -0.31 4.83
CA SER A 240 -12.16 0.39 6.11
C SER A 240 -12.14 -0.54 7.33
N TYR A 241 -12.30 -1.84 7.10
CA TYR A 241 -12.28 -2.94 8.08
C TYR A 241 -11.08 -3.86 7.86
N GLU A 242 -10.10 -3.38 7.08
CA GLU A 242 -8.84 -4.06 6.81
C GLU A 242 -8.95 -5.38 6.04
N ASN A 243 -10.07 -5.62 5.37
CA ASN A 243 -10.20 -6.73 4.44
C ASN A 243 -9.43 -6.40 3.16
N CYS A 244 -8.70 -7.39 2.64
CA CYS A 244 -8.12 -7.28 1.31
C CYS A 244 -9.22 -7.29 0.27
N LEU A 245 -9.33 -6.18 -0.47
CA LEU A 245 -10.26 -6.03 -1.58
C LEU A 245 -9.68 -6.59 -2.87
N LEU A 246 -8.43 -6.24 -3.15
CA LEU A 246 -7.76 -6.53 -4.42
C LEU A 246 -6.24 -6.50 -4.22
N ILE A 247 -5.51 -7.30 -5.00
CA ILE A 247 -4.07 -7.16 -5.18
C ILE A 247 -3.80 -6.84 -6.66
N THR A 248 -3.24 -5.67 -6.94
CA THR A 248 -2.87 -5.27 -8.31
C THR A 248 -1.37 -5.38 -8.51
N LYS A 249 -0.94 -5.54 -9.77
CA LYS A 249 0.47 -5.51 -10.18
C LYS A 249 0.69 -4.28 -11.06
N ILE A 250 1.71 -3.50 -10.76
CA ILE A 250 2.05 -2.30 -11.54
C ILE A 250 3.56 -2.22 -11.77
N THR A 251 3.95 -1.58 -12.86
CA THR A 251 5.34 -1.24 -13.16
C THR A 251 5.81 -0.06 -12.31
N PRO A 252 7.14 0.17 -12.23
CA PRO A 252 7.67 1.34 -11.55
C PRO A 252 7.19 2.69 -12.11
N ASP A 253 7.09 2.81 -13.43
CA ASP A 253 6.61 4.05 -14.07
C ASP A 253 5.12 4.30 -13.71
N GLU A 254 4.27 3.26 -13.75
CA GLU A 254 2.85 3.36 -13.37
C GLU A 254 2.68 3.76 -11.88
N LEU A 255 3.60 3.33 -11.00
CA LEU A 255 3.56 3.68 -9.58
C LEU A 255 3.94 5.14 -9.31
N GLU A 256 4.90 5.67 -10.07
CA GLU A 256 5.25 7.09 -10.00
C GLU A 256 4.04 7.93 -10.39
N ASP A 257 3.40 7.62 -11.52
CA ASP A 257 2.20 8.30 -11.99
C ASP A 257 1.05 8.21 -10.96
N MET A 258 0.80 7.01 -10.40
CA MET A 258 -0.21 6.81 -9.38
C MET A 258 0.04 7.66 -8.12
N THR A 259 1.30 7.80 -7.72
CA THR A 259 1.66 8.61 -6.55
C THR A 259 1.41 10.10 -6.80
N VAL A 260 1.69 10.57 -8.02
CA VAL A 260 1.36 11.93 -8.47
C VAL A 260 -0.15 12.16 -8.45
N MET A 261 -0.94 11.22 -8.97
CA MET A 261 -2.40 11.29 -8.95
C MET A 261 -2.96 11.46 -7.52
N PHE A 262 -2.46 10.70 -6.54
CA PHE A 262 -2.91 10.90 -5.15
C PHE A 262 -2.55 12.28 -4.60
N GLY A 263 -1.45 12.89 -5.05
CA GLY A 263 -1.08 14.26 -4.74
C GLY A 263 -2.04 15.29 -5.35
N GLU A 264 -2.60 14.98 -6.52
CA GLU A 264 -3.56 15.82 -7.25
C GLU A 264 -5.01 15.61 -6.79
N GLY A 265 -5.26 14.71 -5.85
CA GLY A 265 -6.57 14.48 -5.24
C GLY A 265 -7.41 13.41 -5.91
N PHE A 266 -6.83 12.62 -6.81
CA PHE A 266 -7.50 11.45 -7.37
C PHE A 266 -7.83 10.42 -6.28
N SER A 267 -8.94 9.74 -6.50
CA SER A 267 -9.44 8.64 -5.68
C SER A 267 -8.65 7.35 -5.89
N MET A 268 -8.78 6.41 -4.96
CA MET A 268 -8.21 5.06 -5.13
C MET A 268 -8.88 4.28 -6.27
N GLU A 269 -10.16 4.57 -6.54
CA GLU A 269 -10.90 4.02 -7.67
C GLU A 269 -10.26 4.41 -9.00
N GLU A 270 -10.05 5.70 -9.23
CA GLU A 270 -9.42 6.23 -10.46
C GLU A 270 -8.01 5.67 -10.66
N ALA A 271 -7.26 5.45 -9.58
CA ALA A 271 -5.95 4.81 -9.62
C ALA A 271 -6.05 3.34 -10.08
N VAL A 272 -7.05 2.59 -9.59
CA VAL A 272 -7.25 1.19 -9.97
C VAL A 272 -7.84 1.06 -11.37
N GLU A 273 -8.70 1.97 -11.82
CA GLU A 273 -9.14 2.01 -13.22
C GLU A 273 -7.97 2.28 -14.18
N SER A 274 -7.10 3.23 -13.82
CA SER A 274 -5.99 3.63 -14.68
C SER A 274 -4.90 2.55 -14.76
N TYR A 275 -4.60 1.88 -13.65
CA TYR A 275 -3.42 1.00 -13.53
C TYR A 275 -3.70 -0.42 -13.04
N GLY A 276 -4.84 -0.67 -12.41
CA GLY A 276 -5.16 -1.91 -11.71
C GLY A 276 -5.94 -2.95 -12.54
N LEU A 277 -6.71 -2.52 -13.53
CA LEU A 277 -7.48 -3.40 -14.42
C LEU A 277 -6.84 -3.51 -15.80
N HIS A 278 -5.81 -4.33 -15.92
CA HIS A 278 -5.29 -4.71 -17.23
C HIS A 278 -5.20 -6.22 -17.35
N ASP A 279 -6.38 -6.87 -17.36
CA ASP A 279 -6.57 -8.24 -17.82
C ASP A 279 -7.66 -8.26 -18.91
N SER A 280 -7.19 -8.40 -20.16
CA SER A 280 -7.65 -9.36 -21.18
C SER A 280 -9.14 -9.62 -21.53
N ASP A 281 -10.13 -8.88 -21.04
CA ASP A 281 -11.54 -9.17 -21.39
C ASP A 281 -12.03 -8.59 -22.74
N ASN A 282 -11.15 -7.97 -23.54
CA ASN A 282 -11.52 -7.47 -24.88
C ASN A 282 -11.00 -8.33 -26.04
N GLU A 283 -10.96 -9.67 -25.87
CA GLU A 283 -10.78 -10.62 -26.98
C GLU A 283 -12.12 -11.09 -27.59
N GLY A 284 -13.13 -10.21 -27.65
CA GLY A 284 -14.46 -10.58 -28.13
C GLY A 284 -15.12 -9.53 -29.02
N GLY A 285 -14.68 -9.40 -30.28
CA GLY A 285 -15.57 -8.80 -31.29
C GLY A 285 -14.97 -8.06 -32.49
N GLU A 286 -13.84 -8.45 -33.07
CA GLU A 286 -13.62 -8.13 -34.50
C GLU A 286 -14.23 -9.26 -35.34
N SER A 287 -15.52 -9.10 -35.66
CA SER A 287 -16.12 -9.79 -36.78
C SER A 287 -15.40 -9.35 -38.05
N ALA A 288 -14.65 -10.27 -38.65
CA ALA A 288 -14.20 -10.15 -40.03
C ALA A 288 -15.42 -9.92 -40.92
N ALA A 289 -15.64 -8.67 -41.32
CA ALA A 289 -16.44 -8.34 -42.49
C ALA A 289 -15.45 -8.13 -43.62
N ASP A 290 -15.28 -9.18 -44.41
CA ASP A 290 -14.75 -9.11 -45.76
C ASP A 290 -15.48 -8.00 -46.52
N SER A 291 -14.74 -6.99 -46.98
CA SER A 291 -15.20 -6.15 -48.07
C SER A 291 -14.05 -5.96 -49.05
N ASP A 292 -14.04 -6.83 -50.05
CA ASP A 292 -13.36 -6.64 -51.32
C ASP A 292 -13.74 -5.28 -51.91
N SER A 293 -12.73 -4.46 -52.20
CA SER A 293 -12.87 -3.30 -53.07
C SER A 293 -11.54 -3.08 -53.78
N GLU A 294 -11.44 -3.69 -54.96
CA GLU A 294 -10.48 -3.36 -56.00
C GLU A 294 -10.57 -1.87 -56.38
N GLY A 295 -9.43 -1.30 -56.78
CA GLY A 295 -9.38 -0.27 -57.81
C GLY A 295 -8.67 1.03 -57.40
N GLY A 296 -7.64 1.40 -58.17
CA GLY A 296 -7.21 2.81 -58.25
C GLY A 296 -5.72 3.02 -58.39
N ASP A 297 -5.26 2.90 -59.62
CA ASP A 297 -3.92 3.22 -60.14
C ASP A 297 -3.64 4.75 -60.18
N GLU A 298 -2.36 5.05 -60.35
CA GLU A 298 -1.71 6.29 -60.84
C GLU A 298 -1.43 7.47 -59.89
N GLY A 299 -0.14 7.84 -59.80
CA GLY A 299 0.29 9.16 -59.34
C GLY A 299 1.76 9.30 -58.95
N LYS A 300 2.63 9.46 -59.96
CA LYS A 300 4.05 9.87 -59.83
C LYS A 300 4.22 11.19 -59.06
N GLU A 301 5.32 11.33 -58.31
CA GLU A 301 6.27 12.44 -58.53
C GLU A 301 7.58 12.20 -57.77
N GLU A 302 8.68 12.28 -58.52
CA GLU A 302 10.06 12.23 -58.07
C GLU A 302 10.45 13.60 -57.49
N HIS A 303 11.08 13.61 -56.32
CA HIS A 303 11.88 14.76 -55.90
C HIS A 303 13.20 14.28 -55.28
N GLU A 304 14.25 14.36 -56.09
CA GLU A 304 15.64 14.30 -55.66
C GLU A 304 15.98 15.54 -54.81
N GLY A 305 16.70 15.30 -53.70
CA GLY A 305 17.17 16.35 -52.81
C GLY A 305 18.21 15.83 -51.84
N SER A 306 19.40 15.51 -52.35
CA SER A 306 20.56 15.09 -51.56
C SER A 306 21.17 16.26 -50.77
N GLY A 307 21.36 16.08 -49.46
CA GLY A 307 22.27 16.88 -48.64
C GLY A 307 22.91 15.99 -47.58
N PRO A 308 24.25 15.92 -47.46
CA PRO A 308 24.90 15.10 -46.45
C PRO A 308 24.86 15.84 -45.11
N ALA A 309 23.98 15.43 -44.20
CA ALA A 309 23.97 15.89 -42.82
C ALA A 309 25.00 15.10 -42.00
N GLU A 310 25.96 15.82 -41.43
CA GLU A 310 26.94 15.29 -40.47
C GLU A 310 26.25 14.60 -39.28
N PRO A 311 26.76 13.44 -38.82
CA PRO A 311 26.21 12.76 -37.65
C PRO A 311 26.61 13.52 -36.38
N LYS A 312 25.74 14.42 -35.92
CA LYS A 312 25.82 14.97 -34.57
C LYS A 312 25.63 13.82 -33.58
N ARG A 313 26.73 13.30 -33.03
CA ARG A 313 26.73 12.43 -31.85
C ARG A 313 26.13 13.22 -30.69
N LYS A 314 24.82 13.02 -30.45
CA LYS A 314 24.16 13.45 -29.23
C LYS A 314 24.74 12.61 -28.09
N CYS A 315 25.57 13.23 -27.26
CA CYS A 315 25.94 12.64 -25.98
C CYS A 315 24.65 12.60 -25.13
N MET A 316 23.95 11.47 -25.13
CA MET A 316 22.94 11.19 -24.10
C MET A 316 23.64 11.27 -22.74
N SER A 317 23.05 12.00 -21.80
CA SER A 317 23.55 11.98 -20.44
C SER A 317 23.40 10.56 -19.88
N ALA A 318 24.20 10.21 -18.87
CA ALA A 318 24.06 8.91 -18.19
C ALA A 318 22.63 8.69 -17.62
N VAL A 319 21.93 9.79 -17.31
CA VAL A 319 20.54 9.81 -16.87
C VAL A 319 19.60 9.46 -18.04
N ASP A 320 19.76 10.10 -19.20
CA ASP A 320 18.95 9.77 -20.39
C ASP A 320 19.18 8.33 -20.83
N ALA A 321 20.42 7.82 -20.72
CA ALA A 321 20.74 6.43 -21.05
C ALA A 321 20.10 5.43 -20.07
N ALA A 322 20.01 5.77 -18.77
CA ALA A 322 19.33 4.95 -17.78
C ALA A 322 17.80 4.96 -17.97
N VAL A 323 17.22 6.13 -18.30
CA VAL A 323 15.78 6.28 -18.62
C VAL A 323 15.43 5.53 -19.90
N GLU A 324 16.26 5.62 -20.95
CA GLU A 324 16.07 4.88 -22.20
C GLU A 324 16.27 3.36 -22.02
N ALA A 325 17.20 2.96 -21.13
CA ALA A 325 17.40 1.56 -20.77
C ALA A 325 16.23 1.00 -19.95
N SER A 326 15.61 1.82 -19.09
CA SER A 326 14.37 1.47 -18.38
C SER A 326 13.21 1.29 -19.35
N ARG A 327 13.02 2.23 -20.29
CA ARG A 327 12.00 2.13 -21.36
C ARG A 327 12.18 0.94 -22.31
N LYS A 328 13.40 0.41 -22.43
CA LYS A 328 13.71 -0.79 -23.21
C LYS A 328 13.52 -2.10 -22.43
N ARG A 329 13.28 -2.06 -21.11
CA ARG A 329 12.84 -3.23 -20.36
C ARG A 329 11.46 -3.59 -20.88
N GLY A 330 11.31 -4.81 -21.39
CA GLY A 330 10.12 -5.22 -22.12
C GLY A 330 8.86 -4.94 -21.30
N ARG A 331 7.86 -4.33 -21.93
CA ARG A 331 6.51 -4.24 -21.35
C ARG A 331 6.10 -5.63 -20.90
N ILE A 332 5.53 -5.73 -19.70
CA ILE A 332 4.93 -6.98 -19.20
C ILE A 332 4.05 -7.54 -20.30
N ASN A 333 4.26 -8.80 -20.65
CA ASN A 333 3.27 -9.49 -21.45
C ASN A 333 2.08 -9.84 -20.55
N LYS A 334 1.20 -8.86 -20.28
CA LYS A 334 -0.01 -9.03 -19.45
C LYS A 334 -0.97 -10.08 -20.03
N THR A 335 -0.73 -10.56 -21.26
CA THR A 335 -1.47 -11.66 -21.88
C THR A 335 -0.90 -13.05 -21.55
N SER A 336 0.24 -13.14 -20.87
CA SER A 336 0.89 -14.43 -20.57
C SER A 336 0.03 -15.29 -19.62
N PRO A 337 0.00 -16.62 -19.79
CA PRO A 337 -0.71 -17.53 -18.88
C PRO A 337 -0.27 -17.41 -17.42
N GLU A 338 1.02 -17.16 -17.18
CA GLU A 338 1.60 -17.02 -15.84
C GLU A 338 1.08 -15.78 -15.11
N TYR A 339 0.98 -14.64 -15.81
CA TYR A 339 0.42 -13.41 -15.26
C TYR A 339 -1.06 -13.62 -14.86
N LYS A 340 -1.86 -14.20 -15.76
CA LYS A 340 -3.29 -14.50 -15.56
C LYS A 340 -3.53 -15.44 -14.38
N ALA A 341 -2.69 -16.47 -14.23
CA ALA A 341 -2.80 -17.42 -13.12
C ALA A 341 -2.56 -16.73 -11.76
N GLY A 342 -1.57 -15.84 -11.69
CA GLY A 342 -1.28 -15.06 -10.48
C GLY A 342 -2.39 -14.06 -10.12
N TYR A 343 -2.97 -13.37 -11.09
CA TYR A 343 -4.09 -12.45 -10.87
C TYR A 343 -5.33 -13.17 -10.33
N LYS A 344 -5.73 -14.27 -11.00
CA LYS A 344 -6.89 -15.08 -10.57
C LYS A 344 -6.72 -15.61 -9.14
N ALA A 345 -5.52 -16.08 -8.77
CA ALA A 345 -5.24 -16.55 -7.42
C ALA A 345 -5.40 -15.43 -6.36
N GLY A 346 -5.00 -14.19 -6.68
CA GLY A 346 -5.19 -13.03 -5.81
C GLY A 346 -6.67 -12.65 -5.61
N CYS A 347 -7.45 -12.66 -6.70
CA CYS A 347 -8.89 -12.41 -6.66
C CYS A 347 -9.64 -13.50 -5.86
N ASP A 348 -9.31 -14.77 -6.09
CA ASP A 348 -9.92 -15.90 -5.37
C ASP A 348 -9.60 -15.85 -3.85
N ALA A 349 -8.38 -15.47 -3.48
CA ALA A 349 -7.97 -15.30 -2.08
C ALA A 349 -8.73 -14.15 -1.39
N GLY A 350 -8.88 -13.00 -2.07
CA GLY A 350 -9.66 -11.87 -1.57
C GLY A 350 -11.14 -12.21 -1.38
N ALA A 351 -11.75 -12.92 -2.34
CA ALA A 351 -13.14 -13.36 -2.28
C ALA A 351 -13.40 -14.33 -1.11
N ALA A 352 -12.51 -15.31 -0.90
CA ALA A 352 -12.63 -16.27 0.20
C ALA A 352 -12.55 -15.60 1.58
N SER A 353 -11.63 -14.63 1.75
CA SER A 353 -11.50 -13.87 3.00
C SER A 353 -12.75 -13.03 3.30
N MET A 354 -13.41 -12.47 2.28
CA MET A 354 -14.61 -11.66 2.47
C MET A 354 -15.85 -12.49 2.84
N ILE A 355 -16.00 -13.70 2.28
CA ILE A 355 -17.13 -14.59 2.61
C ILE A 355 -17.07 -14.99 4.10
N ALA A 356 -15.87 -15.29 4.61
CA ALA A 356 -15.67 -15.60 6.02
C ALA A 356 -16.02 -14.41 6.92
N ALA A 357 -15.54 -13.20 6.58
CA ALA A 357 -15.84 -11.99 7.35
C ALA A 357 -17.33 -11.61 7.34
N ALA A 358 -18.02 -11.79 6.21
CA ALA A 358 -19.46 -11.53 6.11
C ALA A 358 -20.30 -12.52 6.94
N GLN A 359 -19.88 -13.78 7.03
CA GLN A 359 -20.53 -14.79 7.86
C GLN A 359 -20.37 -14.48 9.36
N ASP A 360 -19.21 -13.99 9.78
CA ASP A 360 -18.97 -13.59 11.17
C ASP A 360 -19.81 -12.36 11.58
N ILE A 361 -19.93 -11.35 10.70
CA ILE A 361 -20.78 -10.17 10.96
C ILE A 361 -22.28 -10.55 11.02
N ALA A 362 -22.73 -11.47 10.18
CA ALA A 362 -24.11 -11.96 10.19
C ALA A 362 -24.44 -12.77 11.47
N TYR A 363 -23.44 -13.43 12.05
CA TYR A 363 -23.61 -14.17 13.30
C TYR A 363 -23.67 -13.24 14.52
N ASP A 364 -22.87 -12.17 14.52
CA ASP A 364 -22.73 -11.25 15.65
C ASP A 364 -23.85 -10.18 15.71
N THR A 365 -24.48 -9.87 14.56
CA THR A 365 -25.60 -8.92 14.51
C THR A 365 -26.93 -9.47 15.03
N GLY A 366 -27.01 -10.77 15.36
CA GLY A 366 -28.02 -11.31 16.26
C GLY A 366 -29.43 -10.76 16.04
N TYR A 367 -29.87 -10.66 14.78
CA TYR A 367 -31.29 -10.50 14.47
C TYR A 367 -31.94 -11.86 14.68
N ALA A 368 -31.97 -12.29 15.94
CA ALA A 368 -32.88 -13.30 16.40
C ALA A 368 -34.28 -12.74 16.11
N ASP A 369 -34.94 -13.35 15.13
CA ASP A 369 -36.36 -13.18 14.82
C ASP A 369 -37.19 -13.59 16.05
N GLY A 370 -37.22 -12.69 17.03
CA GLY A 370 -37.90 -12.83 18.30
C GLY A 370 -39.21 -12.06 18.23
N LYS A 371 -40.22 -12.68 17.64
CA LYS A 371 -41.63 -12.37 17.90
C LYS A 371 -41.87 -12.34 19.41
N ASN A 372 -41.78 -11.17 20.02
CA ASN A 372 -42.34 -10.92 21.35
C ASN A 372 -42.93 -9.51 21.36
N GLY A 373 -44.26 -9.49 21.42
CA GLY A 373 -45.07 -8.29 21.40
C GLY A 373 -44.68 -7.31 22.51
N ARG A 374 -44.46 -6.06 22.13
CA ARG A 374 -44.53 -4.94 23.07
C ARG A 374 -45.99 -4.70 23.42
N PRO A 375 -46.39 -4.73 24.70
CA PRO A 375 -47.71 -4.27 25.07
C PRO A 375 -47.76 -2.74 24.89
N HIS A 376 -48.79 -2.29 24.19
CA HIS A 376 -49.17 -0.89 24.11
C HIS A 376 -49.27 -0.29 25.51
N ARG A 377 -48.40 0.68 25.83
CA ARG A 377 -48.65 1.63 26.91
C ARG A 377 -49.85 2.49 26.51
N LYS A 378 -51.02 2.17 27.06
CA LYS A 378 -52.17 3.07 27.08
C LYS A 378 -51.85 4.22 28.02
N TYR A 379 -51.75 5.43 27.47
CA TYR A 379 -51.94 6.64 28.24
C TYR A 379 -53.42 6.71 28.63
N GLY A 380 -53.70 6.57 29.91
CA GLY A 380 -55.00 6.89 30.51
C GLY A 380 -54.94 8.30 31.12
N PRO A 381 -56.02 9.10 31.03
CA PRO A 381 -56.06 10.43 31.61
C PRO A 381 -56.56 10.41 33.08
N ASN A 382 -56.10 11.42 33.83
CA ASN A 382 -56.83 12.19 34.84
C ASN A 382 -56.99 11.76 36.32
N PHE A 383 -56.84 12.81 37.16
CA PHE A 383 -57.28 13.10 38.56
C PHE A 383 -56.65 12.26 39.69
N MET A 384 -56.20 12.83 40.82
CA MET A 384 -56.49 14.11 41.53
C MET A 384 -55.25 14.93 41.85
#